data_AF-A0AB34CDG9-F1
#
_entry.id   AF-A0AB34CDG9-F1
#
_cell.length_a   1.000
_cell.length_b   1.000
_cell.length_c   1.000
_cell.angle_alpha   90.00
_cell.angle_beta   90.00
_cell.angle_gamma   90.00
#
_symmetry.space_group_name_H-M   'P 1'
#
loop_
_entity.id
_entity.type
_entity.pdbx_description
1 polymer ?
#
loop_
_entity_poly.entity_id
_entity_poly.type
_entity_poly.pdbx_seq_one_letter_code
_entity_poly.pdbx_strand_id
1 'polypeptide(L)'
;MLLKKVIPAILLLSVCGQALAAQIITVSRFEIGKEKWPFNREEVMLTCEKDGAMFAINPSTLMQYPLNDIADQLFKNKQVKAQPISVIQAEDKAHPGQMMSLQPIVERTQALCGK
;
A
#
# COMPACT_ATOMS: atom_id res chain seq x y z
N MET A 1 1.63 5.60 -52.30
CA MET A 1 2.05 4.45 -51.47
C MET A 1 2.37 4.80 -50.01
N LEU A 2 2.37 6.07 -49.59
CA LEU A 2 2.67 6.45 -48.20
C LEU A 2 1.57 6.05 -47.20
N LEU A 3 0.28 6.13 -47.55
CA LEU A 3 -0.83 5.89 -46.61
C LEU A 3 -0.87 4.46 -46.04
N LYS A 4 -0.41 3.45 -46.80
CA LYS A 4 -0.42 2.03 -46.41
C LYS A 4 0.55 1.72 -45.26
N LYS A 5 1.61 2.52 -45.10
CA LYS A 5 2.62 2.37 -44.03
C LYS A 5 2.28 3.18 -42.77
N VAL A 6 1.36 4.16 -42.89
CA VAL A 6 0.95 5.03 -41.77
C VAL A 6 -0.11 4.35 -40.89
N ILE A 7 -0.95 3.49 -41.47
CA ILE A 7 -2.01 2.75 -40.76
C ILE A 7 -1.44 1.88 -39.61
N PRO A 8 -0.41 1.03 -39.81
CA PRO A 8 0.16 0.27 -38.69
C PRO A 8 0.86 1.14 -37.64
N ALA A 9 1.39 2.31 -38.02
CA ALA A 9 2.01 3.24 -37.08
C ALA A 9 0.98 3.93 -36.17
N ILE A 10 -0.20 4.26 -36.69
CA ILE A 10 -1.31 4.83 -35.90
C ILE A 10 -1.91 3.77 -34.96
N LEU A 11 -1.96 2.50 -35.38
CA LEU A 11 -2.45 1.39 -34.56
C LEU A 11 -1.53 1.08 -33.36
N LEU A 12 -0.23 1.35 -33.47
CA LEU A 12 0.74 1.14 -32.39
C LEU A 12 0.68 2.21 -31.28
N LEU A 13 0.17 3.41 -31.60
CA LEU A 13 0.08 4.53 -30.66
C LEU A 13 -1.13 4.46 -29.71
N SER A 14 -2.09 3.57 -29.96
CA SER A 14 -3.31 3.46 -29.15
C SER A 14 -3.18 2.59 -27.89
N VAL A 15 -2.03 1.95 -27.66
CA VAL A 15 -1.81 1.03 -26.51
C VAL A 15 -1.03 1.68 -25.35
N CYS A 16 -0.86 3.01 -25.37
CA CYS A 16 -0.31 3.72 -24.22
C CYS A 16 -1.33 3.75 -23.07
N GLY A 17 -1.39 2.67 -22.29
CA GLY A 17 -2.10 2.64 -21.02
C GLY A 17 -1.47 3.65 -20.08
N GLN A 18 -2.28 4.56 -19.54
CA GLN A 18 -1.85 5.47 -18.47
C GLN A 18 -1.49 4.63 -17.25
N ALA A 19 -0.20 4.46 -16.97
CA ALA A 19 0.28 3.88 -15.72
C ALA A 19 0.12 4.95 -14.63
N LEU A 20 -1.05 4.98 -13.97
CA LEU A 20 -1.24 5.80 -12.78
C LEU A 20 -0.52 5.09 -11.63
N ALA A 21 0.55 5.70 -11.12
CA ALA A 21 1.19 5.22 -9.90
C ALA A 21 0.30 5.54 -8.70
N ALA A 22 0.10 4.56 -7.83
CA ALA A 22 -0.61 4.77 -6.58
C ALA A 22 0.09 5.86 -5.74
N GLN A 23 -0.70 6.70 -5.07
CA GLN A 23 -0.14 7.69 -4.16
C GLN A 23 0.57 6.97 -3.00
N ILE A 24 1.75 7.46 -2.64
CA ILE A 24 2.48 7.01 -1.46
C ILE A 24 2.70 8.21 -0.52
N ILE A 25 2.36 8.04 0.75
CA ILE A 25 2.65 9.02 1.80
C ILE A 25 3.49 8.39 2.90
N THR A 26 4.36 9.16 3.53
CA THR A 26 5.03 8.73 4.77
C THR A 26 4.23 9.27 5.95
N VAL A 27 3.95 8.40 6.92
CA VAL A 27 3.36 8.77 8.21
C VAL A 27 4.26 8.29 9.33
N SER A 28 4.22 9.01 10.45
CA SER A 28 5.03 8.69 11.62
C SER A 28 4.20 8.57 12.88
N ARG A 29 4.78 7.89 13.88
CA ARG A 29 4.26 7.83 15.25
C ARG A 29 4.05 9.22 15.85
N PHE A 30 4.89 10.18 15.51
CA PHE A 30 4.76 11.56 15.97
C PHE A 30 3.52 12.24 15.39
N GLU A 31 3.25 12.06 14.08
CA GLU A 31 2.06 12.61 13.41
C GLU A 31 0.75 12.01 13.94
N ILE A 32 0.69 10.68 14.08
CA ILE A 32 -0.52 9.96 14.48
C ILE A 32 -0.75 9.99 16.00
N GLY A 33 0.33 10.11 16.78
CA GLY A 33 0.33 10.05 18.23
C GLY A 33 0.59 8.63 18.76
N LYS A 34 1.45 8.54 19.78
CA LYS A 34 1.93 7.28 20.37
C LYS A 34 0.82 6.30 20.76
N GLU A 35 -0.27 6.79 21.33
CA GLU A 35 -1.40 5.95 21.82
C GLU A 35 -2.25 5.37 20.68
N LYS A 36 -2.12 5.89 19.45
CA LYS A 36 -2.84 5.42 18.26
C LYS A 36 -1.94 4.76 17.24
N TRP A 37 -0.64 4.68 17.53
CA TRP A 37 0.35 4.18 16.61
C TRP A 37 0.55 2.67 16.80
N PRO A 38 0.15 1.83 15.83
CA PRO A 38 0.07 0.39 16.05
C PRO A 38 1.33 -0.36 15.65
N PHE A 39 2.45 0.32 15.37
CA PHE A 39 3.66 -0.31 14.86
C PHE A 39 4.85 -0.22 15.81
N ASN A 40 5.72 -1.23 15.75
CA ASN A 40 7.02 -1.26 16.41
C ASN A 40 8.11 -0.46 15.65
N ARG A 41 7.73 0.25 14.60
CA ARG A 41 8.57 1.17 13.81
C ARG A 41 8.14 2.60 14.07
N GLU A 42 9.05 3.57 13.93
CA GLU A 42 8.70 4.98 14.14
C GLU A 42 7.94 5.62 12.98
N GLU A 43 8.09 5.07 11.77
CA GLU A 43 7.40 5.53 10.56
C GLU A 43 7.19 4.40 9.55
N VAL A 44 6.21 4.59 8.67
CA VAL A 44 5.94 3.73 7.51
C VAL A 44 5.50 4.59 6.33
N MET A 45 5.70 4.08 5.12
CA MET A 45 5.02 4.57 3.92
C MET A 45 3.68 3.85 3.78
N LEU A 46 2.64 4.55 3.33
CA LEU A 46 1.30 4.01 3.08
C LEU A 46 0.93 4.20 1.63
N THR A 47 0.30 3.18 1.05
CA THR A 47 -0.26 3.26 -0.31
C THR A 47 -1.56 2.49 -0.42
N CYS A 48 -2.43 2.96 -1.31
CA CYS A 48 -3.61 2.24 -1.76
C CYS A 48 -3.52 2.07 -3.28
N GLU A 49 -3.41 0.82 -3.71
CA GLU A 49 -3.29 0.45 -5.12
C GLU A 49 -4.64 0.56 -5.84
N LYS A 50 -4.60 0.52 -7.17
CA LYS A 50 -5.78 0.70 -8.03
C LYS A 50 -6.89 -0.33 -7.79
N ASP A 51 -6.53 -1.54 -7.38
CA ASP A 51 -7.46 -2.61 -7.04
C ASP A 51 -8.00 -2.52 -5.59
N GLY A 52 -7.61 -1.48 -4.85
CA GLY A 52 -7.97 -1.28 -3.45
C GLY A 52 -7.08 -2.05 -2.48
N ALA A 53 -6.01 -2.70 -2.93
CA ALA A 53 -5.04 -3.30 -2.02
C ALA A 53 -4.30 -2.20 -1.24
N MET A 54 -4.30 -2.31 0.09
CA MET A 54 -3.67 -1.33 0.97
C MET A 54 -2.43 -1.91 1.65
N PHE A 55 -1.33 -1.17 1.61
CA PHE A 55 -0.06 -1.61 2.19
C PHE A 55 0.55 -0.53 3.09
N ALA A 56 1.10 -0.98 4.22
CA ALA A 56 2.18 -0.28 4.89
C ALA A 56 3.51 -0.77 4.30
N ILE A 57 4.50 0.10 4.18
CA ILE A 57 5.78 -0.19 3.54
C ILE A 57 6.90 0.31 4.45
N ASN A 58 7.90 -0.53 4.68
CA ASN A 58 9.12 -0.10 5.37
C ASN A 58 9.94 0.80 4.43
N PRO A 59 10.21 2.07 4.78
CA PRO A 59 10.88 3.02 3.90
C PRO A 59 12.32 2.63 3.55
N SER A 60 13.02 1.88 4.42
CA SER A 60 14.42 1.50 4.20
C SER A 60 14.60 0.23 3.38
N THR A 61 13.61 -0.66 3.36
CA THR A 61 13.72 -1.99 2.71
C THR A 61 12.70 -2.22 1.61
N LEU A 62 11.70 -1.34 1.51
CA LEU A 62 10.54 -1.47 0.62
C LEU A 62 9.71 -2.74 0.88
N MET A 63 9.89 -3.40 2.03
CA MET A 63 9.05 -4.52 2.42
C MET A 63 7.63 -4.05 2.66
N GLN A 64 6.67 -4.73 2.05
CA GLN A 64 5.25 -4.44 2.13
C GLN A 64 4.56 -5.28 3.21
N TYR A 65 3.56 -4.71 3.88
CA TYR A 65 2.74 -5.36 4.89
C TYR A 65 1.27 -5.09 4.58
N PRO A 66 0.45 -6.13 4.32
CA PRO A 66 -0.96 -5.97 4.00
C PRO A 66 -1.76 -5.27 5.11
N LEU A 67 -2.64 -4.34 4.74
CA LEU A 67 -3.52 -3.63 5.67
C LEU A 67 -5.01 -4.02 5.52
N ASN A 68 -5.37 -4.74 4.46
CA ASN A 68 -6.71 -5.24 4.22
C ASN A 68 -6.71 -6.62 3.55
N ASP A 69 -7.91 -7.21 3.44
CA ASP A 69 -8.09 -8.56 2.89
C ASP A 69 -7.63 -8.68 1.44
N ILE A 70 -7.77 -7.62 0.63
CA ILE A 70 -7.32 -7.62 -0.77
C ILE A 70 -5.79 -7.78 -0.82
N ALA A 71 -5.07 -6.92 -0.10
CA ALA A 71 -3.61 -7.00 -0.01
C ALA A 71 -3.13 -8.33 0.58
N ASP A 72 -3.85 -8.87 1.58
CA ASP A 72 -3.51 -10.13 2.23
C ASP A 72 -3.72 -11.33 1.29
N GLN A 73 -4.77 -11.30 0.46
CA GLN A 73 -4.98 -12.29 -0.60
C GLN A 73 -3.88 -12.24 -1.65
N LEU A 74 -3.47 -11.04 -2.11
CA LEU A 74 -2.35 -10.88 -3.04
C LEU A 74 -1.05 -11.47 -2.46
N PHE A 75 -0.80 -11.25 -1.17
CA PHE A 75 0.34 -11.81 -0.46
C PHE A 75 0.26 -13.35 -0.41
N LYS A 76 -0.86 -13.91 0.04
CA LYS A 76 -1.09 -15.36 0.13
C LYS A 76 -0.97 -16.06 -1.22
N ASN A 77 -1.43 -15.40 -2.29
CA ASN A 77 -1.32 -15.88 -3.66
C ASN A 77 0.05 -15.64 -4.30
N LYS A 78 1.00 -15.05 -3.57
CA LYS A 78 2.36 -14.73 -4.04
C LYS A 78 2.40 -13.77 -5.23
N GLN A 79 1.36 -12.95 -5.37
CA GLN A 79 1.28 -11.91 -6.42
C GLN A 79 2.06 -10.65 -6.03
N VAL A 80 2.35 -10.47 -4.73
CA VAL A 80 3.19 -9.39 -4.21
C VAL A 80 4.25 -9.94 -3.27
N LYS A 81 5.40 -9.26 -3.19
CA LYS A 81 6.43 -9.52 -2.18
C LYS A 81 6.09 -8.74 -0.91
N ALA A 82 5.51 -9.43 0.06
CA ALA A 82 5.08 -8.86 1.33
C ALA A 82 5.39 -9.78 2.51
N GLN A 83 5.15 -9.29 3.73
CA GLN A 83 5.17 -10.04 4.98
C GLN A 83 3.87 -9.79 5.76
N PRO A 84 3.47 -10.69 6.68
CA PRO A 84 2.31 -10.46 7.53
C PRO A 84 2.44 -9.16 8.34
N ILE A 85 1.34 -8.42 8.51
CA ILE A 85 1.33 -7.18 9.30
C ILE A 85 1.74 -7.40 10.76
N SER A 86 1.49 -8.59 11.30
CA SER A 86 1.87 -9.00 12.65
C SER A 86 3.38 -8.92 12.93
N VAL A 87 4.23 -8.90 11.89
CA VAL A 87 5.68 -8.70 12.04
C VAL A 87 6.01 -7.29 12.58
N ILE A 88 5.21 -6.28 12.22
CA ILE A 88 5.43 -4.89 12.62
C ILE A 88 4.38 -4.37 13.60
N GLN A 89 3.26 -5.06 13.77
CA GLN A 89 2.20 -4.66 14.69
C GLN A 89 2.71 -4.75 16.14
N ALA A 90 2.46 -3.71 16.92
CA ALA A 90 2.82 -3.63 18.33
C ALA A 90 1.73 -4.23 19.21
N GLU A 91 2.14 -4.79 20.35
CA GLU A 91 1.21 -5.15 21.43
C GLU A 91 0.60 -3.89 22.06
N ASP A 92 -0.66 -4.01 22.48
CA ASP A 92 -1.35 -2.99 23.25
C ASP A 92 -0.91 -3.07 24.72
N LYS A 93 -0.17 -2.05 25.17
CA LYS A 93 0.33 -1.98 26.55
C LYS A 93 -0.77 -1.73 27.57
N ALA A 94 -1.91 -1.15 27.16
CA ALA A 94 -3.07 -0.97 28.02
C ALA A 94 -3.89 -2.25 28.16
N HIS A 95 -3.82 -3.15 27.17
CA HIS A 95 -4.54 -4.43 27.13
C HIS A 95 -3.58 -5.60 26.84
N PRO A 96 -2.87 -6.11 27.86
CA PRO A 96 -1.88 -7.19 27.67
C PRO A 96 -2.46 -8.41 26.93
N GLY A 97 -1.70 -8.90 25.96
CA GLY A 97 -2.10 -10.03 25.10
C GLY A 97 -2.94 -9.64 23.88
N GLN A 98 -3.26 -8.35 23.71
CA GLN A 98 -3.91 -7.82 22.51
C GLN A 98 -2.92 -7.04 21.65
N MET A 99 -3.17 -6.99 20.34
CA MET A 99 -2.40 -6.15 19.42
C MET A 99 -3.06 -4.78 19.30
N MET A 100 -2.27 -3.73 19.11
CA MET A 100 -2.77 -2.38 18.85
C MET A 100 -3.69 -2.37 17.62
N SER A 101 -4.80 -1.63 17.70
CA SER A 101 -5.73 -1.50 16.57
C SER A 101 -5.06 -0.86 15.36
N LEU A 102 -5.16 -1.51 14.19
CA LEU A 102 -4.68 -0.96 12.92
C LEU A 102 -5.58 0.14 12.36
N GLN A 103 -6.77 0.34 12.94
CA GLN A 103 -7.81 1.20 12.37
C GLN A 103 -7.34 2.62 11.99
N PRO A 104 -6.56 3.35 12.82
CA PRO A 104 -6.09 4.69 12.44
C PRO A 104 -5.25 4.68 11.15
N ILE A 105 -4.49 3.62 10.92
CA ILE A 105 -3.64 3.46 9.74
C ILE A 105 -4.47 3.00 8.53
N VAL A 106 -5.41 2.08 8.75
CA VAL A 106 -6.34 1.63 7.70
C VAL A 106 -7.16 2.80 7.17
N GLU A 107 -7.74 3.62 8.04
CA GLU A 107 -8.50 4.82 7.65
C GLU A 107 -7.64 5.83 6.89
N ARG A 108 -6.41 6.07 7.37
CA ARG A 108 -5.45 6.95 6.70
C ARG A 108 -5.06 6.46 5.31
N THR A 109 -4.89 5.15 5.13
CA THR A 109 -4.54 4.52 3.85
C THR A 109 -5.73 4.49 2.90
N GLN A 110 -6.93 4.21 3.41
CA GLN A 110 -8.16 4.20 2.64
C GLN A 110 -8.45 5.58 2.02
N ALA A 111 -8.09 6.66 2.72
CA ALA A 111 -8.20 8.03 2.20
C ALA A 111 -7.25 8.35 1.02
N LEU A 112 -6.34 7.43 0.67
CA LEU A 112 -5.49 7.48 -0.52
C LEU A 112 -6.12 6.77 -1.72
N CYS A 113 -7.08 5.88 -1.49
CA CYS A 113 -7.70 5.12 -2.58
C CYS A 113 -8.46 6.05 -3.53
N GLY A 114 -8.27 5.85 -4.83
CA GLY A 114 -8.92 6.65 -5.88
C GLY A 114 -8.32 8.05 -6.07
N LYS A 115 -7.16 8.33 -5.47
CA LYS A 115 -6.34 9.51 -5.73
C LYS A 115 -5.22 9.23 -6.72
#